data_AF-A0A928ZJG1-F1
#
_entry.id   AF-A0A928ZJG1-F1
#
_cell.length_a   1.000
_cell.length_b   1.000
_cell.length_c   1.000
_cell.angle_alpha   90.00
_cell.angle_beta   90.00
_cell.angle_gamma   90.00
#
_symmetry.space_group_name_H-M   'P 1'
#
loop_
_entity.id
_entity.type
_entity.pdbx_description
1 polymer ?
#
loop_
_entity_poly.entity_id
_entity_poly.type
_entity_poly.pdbx_seq_one_letter_code
_entity_poly.pdbx_strand_id
1 'polypeptide(L)' 'MTVKDKIHAEIDSLNEEYLDELYLLIKDFAQSKQHPKKQSFMSKLKQIKINVPEDFASNLDSYLAGDEVDK' A
#
# COMPACT_ATOMS: atom_id res chain seq x y z
N MET A 1 24.43 -16.29 22.76
CA MET A 1 23.24 -15.45 23.02
C MET A 1 22.74 -14.90 21.70
N THR A 2 21.58 -15.35 21.29
CA THR A 2 20.90 -14.83 20.10
C THR A 2 20.19 -13.52 20.46
N VAL A 3 19.85 -12.71 19.46
CA VAL A 3 19.05 -11.49 19.68
C VAL A 3 17.68 -11.82 20.29
N LYS A 4 17.13 -13.00 19.96
CA LYS A 4 15.91 -13.52 20.58
C LYS A 4 16.03 -13.68 22.10
N ASP A 5 17.15 -14.23 22.57
CA ASP A 5 17.36 -14.47 24.01
C ASP A 5 17.38 -13.16 24.81
N LYS A 6 17.90 -12.08 24.21
CA LYS A 6 17.90 -10.74 24.82
C LYS A 6 16.49 -10.14 24.88
N ILE A 7 15.73 -10.29 23.80
CA ILE A 7 14.35 -9.81 23.73
C ILE A 7 13.48 -10.52 24.77
N HIS A 8 13.63 -11.83 24.94
CA HIS A 8 12.89 -12.57 25.96
C HIS A 8 13.21 -12.10 27.39
N ALA A 9 14.49 -11.89 27.71
CA ALA A 9 14.87 -11.39 29.02
C ALA A 9 14.33 -9.99 29.34
N GLU A 10 14.24 -9.11 28.32
CA GLU A 10 13.67 -7.77 28.47
C GLU A 10 12.15 -7.84 28.68
N ILE A 11 11.46 -8.72 27.95
CA ILE A 11 10.03 -8.97 28.06
C ILE A 11 9.65 -9.52 29.44
N ASP A 12 10.41 -10.49 29.96
CA ASP A 12 10.16 -11.09 31.27
C ASP A 12 10.36 -10.08 32.43
N SER A 13 11.05 -8.97 32.18
CA SER A 13 11.27 -7.90 33.17
C SER A 13 10.18 -6.82 33.17
N LEU A 14 9.29 -6.82 32.17
CA LEU A 14 8.25 -5.81 32.00
C LEU A 14 6.95 -6.23 32.68
N ASN A 15 6.21 -5.25 33.21
CA ASN A 15 4.87 -5.47 33.75
C ASN A 15 3.86 -5.78 32.64
N GLU A 16 2.82 -6.53 33.00
CA GLU A 16 1.77 -7.05 32.11
C GLU A 16 1.05 -5.95 31.30
N GLU A 17 0.90 -4.75 31.89
CA GLU A 17 0.31 -3.58 31.22
C GLU A 17 1.16 -3.06 30.04
N TYR A 18 2.49 -3.09 30.16
CA TYR A 18 3.40 -2.69 29.08
C TYR A 18 3.60 -3.80 28.05
N LEU A 19 3.31 -5.04 28.44
CA LEU A 19 3.39 -6.24 27.59
C LEU A 19 2.32 -6.21 26.50
N ASP A 20 1.11 -5.73 26.81
CA ASP A 20 0.05 -5.53 25.82
C ASP A 20 0.42 -4.46 24.78
N GLU A 21 0.96 -3.32 25.22
CA GLU A 21 1.44 -2.27 24.32
C GLU A 21 2.61 -2.75 23.45
N LEU A 22 3.54 -3.51 24.04
CA LEU A 22 4.67 -4.10 23.32
C LEU A 22 4.19 -5.14 22.31
N TYR A 23 3.19 -5.95 22.65
CA TYR A 23 2.60 -6.92 21.74
C TYR A 23 1.98 -6.25 20.52
N LEU A 24 1.25 -5.14 20.70
CA LEU A 24 0.70 -4.36 19.59
C LEU A 24 1.81 -3.84 18.68
N LEU A 25 2.89 -3.30 19.26
CA LEU A 25 4.02 -2.79 18.50
C LEU A 25 4.73 -3.89 17.69
N ILE A 26 4.96 -5.05 18.30
CA ILE A 26 5.58 -6.20 17.65
C ILE A 26 4.67 -6.76 16.56
N LYS A 27 3.36 -6.81 16.81
CA LYS A 27 2.35 -7.26 15.84
C LYS A 27 2.33 -6.36 14.62
N ASP A 28 2.28 -5.04 14.81
CA ASP A 28 2.32 -4.06 13.72
C ASP A 28 3.65 -4.13 12.96
N PHE A 29 4.76 -4.26 13.68
CA PHE A 29 6.07 -4.46 13.07
C PHE A 29 6.12 -5.74 12.23
N ALA A 30 5.63 -6.86 12.76
CA ALA A 30 5.58 -8.14 12.05
C ALA A 30 4.67 -8.06 10.82
N GLN A 31 3.50 -7.44 10.94
CA GLN A 31 2.58 -7.20 9.83
C GLN A 31 3.19 -6.30 8.76
N SER A 32 3.98 -5.28 9.14
CA SER A 32 4.68 -4.42 8.17
C SER A 32 5.77 -5.16 7.38
N LYS A 33 6.41 -6.16 7.99
CA LYS A 33 7.43 -7.02 7.37
C LYS A 33 6.81 -8.16 6.57
N GLN A 34 5.59 -8.56 6.91
CA GLN A 34 4.73 -9.35 6.03
C GLN A 34 4.27 -8.43 4.90
N HIS A 35 5.15 -8.25 3.91
CA HIS A 35 4.86 -7.46 2.72
C HIS A 35 3.41 -7.67 2.28
N PRO A 36 2.57 -6.62 2.20
CA PRO A 36 1.33 -6.76 1.46
C PRO A 36 1.76 -7.20 0.07
N LYS A 37 1.26 -8.37 -0.39
CA LYS A 37 1.52 -8.94 -1.71
C LYS A 37 1.69 -7.77 -2.68
N LYS A 38 2.92 -7.57 -3.20
CA LYS A 38 3.25 -6.48 -4.13
C LYS A 38 2.05 -6.33 -5.06
N GLN A 39 1.28 -5.25 -4.89
CA GLN A 39 0.13 -5.03 -5.76
C GLN A 39 0.68 -5.08 -7.18
N SER A 40 0.16 -6.01 -7.97
CA SER A 40 0.66 -6.22 -9.32
C SER A 40 0.59 -4.89 -10.06
N PHE A 41 1.51 -4.66 -10.99
CA PHE A 41 1.48 -3.46 -11.82
C PHE A 41 0.09 -3.21 -12.44
N MET A 42 -0.60 -4.28 -12.84
CA MET A 42 -1.98 -4.25 -13.32
C MET A 42 -2.99 -3.79 -12.26
N SER A 43 -2.80 -4.16 -10.98
CA SER A 43 -3.64 -3.67 -9.88
C SER A 43 -3.49 -2.17 -9.67
N LYS A 44 -2.28 -1.61 -9.87
CA LYS A 44 -2.04 -0.16 -9.83
C LYS A 44 -2.65 0.56 -11.03
N LEU A 45 -2.48 0.02 -12.24
CA LEU A 45 -3.10 0.56 -13.46
C LEU A 45 -4.64 0.60 -13.36
N LYS A 46 -5.25 -0.42 -12.78
CA LYS A 46 -6.71 -0.47 -12.58
C LYS A 46 -7.24 0.60 -11.61
N GLN A 47 -6.41 1.12 -10.72
CA GLN A 47 -6.80 2.21 -9.81
C GLN A 47 -6.79 3.57 -10.51
N ILE A 48 -6.12 3.70 -11.65
CA ILE A 48 -6.13 4.92 -12.45
C ILE A 48 -7.49 5.03 -13.12
N LYS A 49 -8.36 5.90 -12.59
CA LYS A 49 -9.62 6.27 -13.23
C LYS A 49 -9.34 7.41 -14.20
N ILE A 50 -9.47 7.13 -15.49
CA ILE A 50 -9.40 8.17 -16.52
C ILE A 50 -10.79 8.81 -16.60
N ASN A 51 -10.87 10.10 -16.29
CA ASN A 51 -12.12 10.85 -16.33
C ASN A 51 -12.32 11.39 -17.76
N VAL A 52 -12.94 10.58 -18.61
CA VAL A 52 -13.23 10.92 -20.01
C VAL A 52 -14.73 11.02 -20.25
N PRO A 53 -15.17 11.84 -21.23
CA PRO A 53 -16.55 11.86 -21.68
C PRO A 53 -17.03 10.47 -22.11
N GLU A 54 -18.34 10.23 -21.99
CA GLU A 54 -18.96 8.93 -22.27
C GLU A 54 -18.75 8.48 -23.73
N ASP A 55 -18.57 9.44 -24.64
CA ASP A 55 -18.34 9.22 -26.05
C ASP A 55 -16.86 9.00 -26.42
N PHE A 56 -15.94 9.10 -25.46
CA PHE A 56 -14.49 9.03 -25.70
C PHE A 56 -14.06 7.74 -26.41
N ALA A 57 -14.58 6.59 -25.99
CA ALA A 57 -14.23 5.30 -26.60
C ALA A 57 -14.75 5.18 -28.05
N SER A 58 -15.84 5.86 -28.38
CA SER A 58 -16.48 5.83 -29.69
C SER A 58 -15.91 6.87 -30.65
N ASN A 59 -15.43 8.00 -30.11
CA ASN A 59 -14.94 9.15 -30.87
C ASN A 59 -13.44 9.42 -30.62
N LEU A 60 -12.65 8.36 -30.38
CA LEU A 60 -11.21 8.48 -30.10
C LEU A 60 -10.48 9.36 -31.12
N ASP A 61 -10.80 9.20 -32.41
CA ASP A 61 -10.19 9.95 -33.50
C ASP A 61 -10.42 11.47 -33.35
N SER A 62 -11.59 11.89 -32.88
CA SER A 62 -11.93 13.31 -32.67
C SER A 62 -11.14 13.94 -31.53
N TYR A 63 -10.83 13.17 -30.48
CA TYR A 63 -9.99 13.65 -29.36
C TYR A 63 -8.50 13.63 -29.70
N LEU A 64 -8.07 12.71 -30.58
CA LEU A 64 -6.70 12.65 -31.08
C LEU A 64 -6.42 13.72 -32.16
N ALA A 65 -7.43 14.13 -32.90
CA ALA A 65 -7.34 15.17 -33.94
C ALA A 65 -7.40 16.61 -33.39
N GLY A 66 -7.30 16.79 -32.07
CA GLY A 66 -7.54 18.06 -31.36
C GLY A 66 -6.56 19.23 -31.60
N ASP A 67 -5.77 19.24 -32.68
CA ASP A 67 -4.80 20.32 -32.98
C ASP A 67 -4.96 20.95 -34.38
N GLU A 68 -6.18 20.99 -34.95
CA GLU A 68 -6.43 21.66 -36.25
C GLU A 68 -7.61 22.65 -36.27
N VAL A 69 -8.17 23.07 -35.13
CA VAL A 69 -9.21 24.14 -35.13
C VAL A 69 -9.01 25.16 -34.02
N ASP A 70 -7.89 25.90 -34.10
CA ASP A 70 -7.85 27.30 -33.68
C ASP A 70 -8.15 28.16 -34.92
N LYS A 71 -9.37 28.70 -35.02
CA LYS A 71 -9.69 29.92 -35.76
C LYS A 71 -11.04 30.51 -35.37
#